data_AF-A0A849RCA6-F1
#
_entry.id   AF-A0A849RCA6-F1
#
_cell.length_a   1.000
_cell.length_b   1.000
_cell.length_c   1.000
_cell.angle_alpha   90.00
_cell.angle_beta   90.00
_cell.angle_gamma   90.00
#
_symmetry.space_group_name_H-M   'P 1'
#
loop_
_entity.id
_entity.type
_entity.pdbx_description
1 polymer ?
#
loop_
_entity_poly.entity_id
_entity_poly.type
_entity_poly.pdbx_seq_one_letter_code
_entity_poly.pdbx_strand_id
1 'polypeptide(L)' 'MNLVDENPRIALLIKQVNSLPVDDEYKSLLLDAIKNYREQILERPEIPIDGGWNDLEALQQVTLGDMLERSINLIP' A
#
# COMPACT_ATOMS: atom_id res chain seq x y z
N MET A 1 -11.00 10.23 -5.79
CA MET A 1 -11.94 9.66 -4.79
C MET A 1 -11.26 9.77 -3.44
N ASN A 2 -11.78 10.60 -2.52
CA ASN A 2 -11.21 10.70 -1.17
C ASN A 2 -11.53 9.42 -0.41
N LEU A 3 -10.58 8.47 -0.37
CA LEU A 3 -10.67 7.35 0.56
C LEU A 3 -10.59 7.92 1.98
N VAL A 4 -11.68 7.75 2.73
CA VAL A 4 -11.70 7.94 4.18
C VAL A 4 -12.07 6.58 4.73
N ASP A 5 -11.18 5.98 5.52
CA ASP A 5 -11.42 4.72 6.23
C ASP A 5 -11.63 5.03 7.72
N GLU A 6 -12.57 4.32 8.36
CA GLU A 6 -12.87 4.50 9.78
C GLU A 6 -11.78 3.93 10.69
N ASN A 7 -10.92 3.03 10.17
CA ASN A 7 -9.79 2.51 10.91
C ASN A 7 -8.62 3.53 10.93
N PRO A 8 -8.11 3.91 12.12
CA PRO A 8 -7.08 4.94 12.23
C PRO A 8 -5.76 4.59 11.54
N ARG A 9 -5.40 3.30 11.50
CA ARG A 9 -4.19 2.81 10.84
C ARG A 9 -4.30 2.96 9.31
N ILE A 10 -5.45 2.60 8.76
CA ILE A 10 -5.73 2.77 7.32
C ILE A 10 -5.83 4.25 6.95
N ALA A 11 -6.50 5.06 7.76
CA ALA A 11 -6.59 6.50 7.55
C ALA A 11 -5.20 7.18 7.55
N LEU A 12 -4.32 6.78 8.48
CA LEU A 12 -2.93 7.25 8.51
C LEU A 12 -2.17 6.85 7.24
N LEU A 13 -2.30 5.59 6.82
CA LEU A 13 -1.64 5.08 5.62
C LEU A 13 -2.10 5.80 4.35
N ILE A 14 -3.41 6.05 4.21
CA ILE A 14 -3.96 6.86 3.10
C ILE A 14 -3.35 8.27 3.11
N LYS A 15 -3.27 8.92 4.28
CA LYS A 15 -2.65 10.24 4.40
C LYS A 15 -1.17 10.21 4.00
N GLN A 16 -0.43 9.17 4.41
CA GLN A 16 0.96 8.98 4.03
C GLN A 16 1.12 8.84 2.51
N VAL A 17 0.32 7.98 1.86
CA VAL A 17 0.32 7.82 0.40
C VAL A 17 0.05 9.14 -0.32
N ASN A 18 -0.97 9.89 0.11
CA ASN A 18 -1.30 11.18 -0.50
C ASN A 18 -0.16 12.20 -0.38
N SER A 19 0.66 12.11 0.67
CA SER A 19 1.81 13.01 0.91
C SER A 19 3.09 12.63 0.17
N LEU A 20 3.14 11.47 -0.50
CA LEU A 20 4.34 11.04 -1.24
C LEU A 20 4.65 11.97 -2.42
N PRO A 21 5.94 12.29 -2.68
CA PRO A 21 6.38 13.07 -3.83
C PRO A 21 6.56 12.17 -5.06
N VAL A 22 5.52 11.44 -5.43
CA VAL A 22 5.47 10.53 -6.58
C VAL A 22 4.29 10.91 -7.47
N ASP A 23 4.26 10.39 -8.70
CA ASP A 23 3.19 10.68 -9.66
C ASP A 23 1.81 10.13 -9.20
N ASP A 24 0.76 10.69 -9.79
CA ASP A 24 -0.62 10.37 -9.43
C ASP A 24 -1.03 8.95 -9.83
N GLU A 25 -0.39 8.37 -10.86
CA GLU A 25 -0.65 7.01 -11.30
C GLU A 25 -0.20 6.01 -10.23
N TYR A 26 1.05 6.15 -9.76
CA TYR A 26 1.59 5.32 -8.70
C TYR A 26 0.84 5.54 -7.37
N LYS A 27 0.42 6.78 -7.06
CA LYS A 27 -0.48 7.01 -5.91
C LYS A 27 -1.79 6.26 -6.04
N SER A 28 -2.40 6.25 -7.22
CA SER A 28 -3.65 5.50 -7.45
C SER A 28 -3.45 4.01 -7.21
N LEU A 29 -2.34 3.44 -7.68
CA LEU A 29 -1.99 2.04 -7.45
C LEU A 29 -1.81 1.74 -5.96
N LEU A 30 -1.12 2.60 -5.21
CA LEU A 30 -0.96 2.46 -3.76
C LEU A 30 -2.31 2.52 -3.02
N LEU A 31 -3.19 3.46 -3.40
CA LEU A 31 -4.53 3.59 -2.80
C LEU A 31 -5.42 2.39 -3.09
N ASP A 32 -5.29 1.78 -4.27
CA ASP A 32 -6.00 0.54 -4.59
C ASP A 32 -5.40 -0.66 -3.84
N ALA A 33 -4.07 -0.71 -3.69
CA ALA A 33 -3.41 -1.72 -2.86
C ALA A 33 -3.88 -1.63 -1.39
N ILE A 34 -4.11 -0.44 -0.82
CA ILE A 34 -4.68 -0.30 0.53
C ILE A 34 -6.03 -1.01 0.64
N LYS A 35 -6.89 -0.90 -0.38
CA LYS A 35 -8.20 -1.58 -0.38
C LYS A 35 -8.03 -3.09 -0.50
N ASN A 36 -7.18 -3.54 -1.43
CA ASN A 36 -7.00 -4.96 -1.73
C ASN A 36 -6.35 -5.71 -0.57
N TYR A 37 -5.44 -5.06 0.16
CA TYR A 37 -4.68 -5.65 1.25
C TYR A 37 -5.12 -5.17 2.63
N ARG A 38 -6.30 -4.55 2.73
CA ARG A 38 -6.79 -3.91 3.97
C ARG A 38 -6.73 -4.85 5.17
N GLU A 39 -7.27 -6.07 5.03
CA GLU A 39 -7.32 -7.05 6.12
C GLU A 39 -5.91 -7.45 6.56
N GLN A 40 -5.02 -7.71 5.61
CA GLN A 40 -3.63 -8.07 5.88
C GLN A 40 -2.88 -6.94 6.60
N ILE A 41 -3.10 -5.68 6.20
CA ILE A 41 -2.53 -4.51 6.89
C ILE A 41 -2.99 -4.47 8.36
N LEU A 42 -4.26 -4.78 8.63
CA LEU A 42 -4.81 -4.77 9.99
C LEU A 42 -4.32 -5.94 10.84
N GLU A 43 -4.03 -7.09 10.22
CA GLU A 43 -3.51 -8.28 10.90
C GLU A 43 -2.01 -8.16 11.24
N ARG A 44 -1.27 -7.29 10.55
CA ARG A 44 0.16 -7.07 10.84
C ARG A 44 0.34 -6.52 12.27
N PRO A 45 1.30 -7.02 13.06
CA PRO A 45 1.65 -6.40 14.33
C PRO A 45 2.02 -4.92 14.16
N GLU A 46 1.60 -4.05 15.08
CA GLU A 46 1.87 -2.60 15.00
C GLU A 46 3.35 -2.24 15.12
N ILE A 47 4.16 -3.11 15.72
CA ILE A 47 5.61 -2.96 15.86
C ILE A 47 6.26 -4.21 15.27
N PRO A 48 7.03 -4.09 14.17
CA PRO A 48 7.85 -5.20 13.69
C PRO A 48 8.83 -5.57 14.79
N ILE A 49 8.70 -6.79 15.32
CA ILE A 49 9.52 -7.32 16.43
C ILE A 49 11.02 -7.38 16.06
N ASP A 50 11.32 -7.35 14.76
CA ASP A 50 12.62 -7.59 14.13
C ASP A 50 13.15 -6.41 13.31
N GLY A 51 12.48 -5.25 13.33
CA GLY A 51 12.87 -4.11 12.49
C GLY A 51 12.47 -4.23 11.02
N GLY A 52 11.45 -5.04 10.71
CA GLY A 52 10.85 -5.13 9.38
C GLY A 52 10.17 -3.85 8.89
N TRP A 53 9.58 -3.93 7.70
CA TRP A 53 8.94 -2.80 7.03
C TRP A 53 7.72 -2.28 7.78
N ASN A 54 7.55 -0.96 7.83
CA ASN A 54 6.29 -0.36 8.26
C ASN A 54 5.19 -0.59 7.20
N ASP A 55 3.96 -0.11 7.44
CA ASP A 55 2.85 -0.32 6.50
C ASP A 55 3.06 0.37 5.16
N LEU A 56 3.65 1.57 5.15
CA LEU A 56 3.92 2.28 3.92
C LEU A 56 4.98 1.56 3.06
N GLU A 57 6.07 1.13 3.70
CA GLU A 57 7.15 0.39 3.03
C GLU A 57 6.63 -0.95 2.48
N ALA A 58 5.88 -1.71 3.29
CA ALA A 58 5.30 -2.96 2.86
C ALA A 58 4.30 -2.77 1.70
N LEU A 59 3.45 -1.74 1.78
CA LEU A 59 2.49 -1.39 0.73
C LEU A 59 3.20 -1.07 -0.59
N GLN A 60 4.30 -0.29 -0.53
CA GLN A 60 5.10 0.02 -1.71
C GLN A 60 5.69 -1.25 -2.35
N GLN A 61 6.22 -2.17 -1.53
CA GLN A 61 6.82 -3.42 -2.02
C GLN A 61 5.80 -4.34 -2.66
N VAL A 62 4.63 -4.52 -2.04
CA VAL A 62 3.55 -5.33 -2.62
C VAL A 62 3.03 -4.70 -3.91
N THR A 63 2.85 -3.37 -3.94
CA THR A 63 2.40 -2.67 -5.15
C THR A 63 3.40 -2.84 -6.31
N LEU A 64 4.70 -2.77 -6.03
CA LEU A 64 5.74 -3.02 -7.04
C LEU A 64 5.75 -4.48 -7.51
N GLY A 65 5.52 -5.43 -6.60
CA GLY A 65 5.33 -6.85 -6.92
C GLY A 65 4.16 -7.07 -7.88
N ASP A 66 2.98 -6.51 -7.57
CA ASP A 66 1.79 -6.59 -8.42
C ASP A 66 2.04 -6.00 -9.81
N MET A 67 2.75 -4.87 -9.89
CA MET A 67 3.12 -4.25 -11.16
C MET A 67 4.05 -5.16 -11.97
N LEU A 68 5.04 -5.77 -11.32
CA LEU A 68 5.96 -6.70 -11.97
C LEU A 68 5.21 -7.93 -12.48
N GLU A 69 4.37 -8.55 -11.67
CA GLU A 69 3.57 -9.72 -12.06
C GLU A 69 2.68 -9.42 -13.28
N ARG A 70 1.99 -8.27 -13.27
CA ARG A 70 1.21 -7.82 -14.42
C ARG A 70 2.08 -7.63 -15.66
N SER A 71 3.27 -7.05 -15.52
CA SER A 71 4.18 -6.85 -16.64
C SER A 71 4.70 -8.16 -17.24
N ILE A 72 5.00 -9.16 -16.41
CA ILE A 72 5.46 -10.49 -16.84
C ILE A 72 4.33 -11.21 -17.59
N ASN A 73 3.09 -11.12 -17.09
CA ASN A 73 1.92 -11.74 -17.73
C ASN A 73 1.55 -11.11 -19.08
N LEU A 74 2.15 -9.98 -19.45
CA LEU A 74 2.00 -9.33 -20.76
C LEU A 74 3.08 -9.77 -21.76
N ILE A 75 4.06 -10.56 -21.33
CA ILE A 75 5.09 -11.13 -22.21
C ILE A 75 4.54 -12.45 -22.78
N PRO A 76 4.40 -12.58 -24.12
CA PRO A 76 3.85 -13.76 -24.78
C PRO A 76 4.75 -15.00 -24.68
#